data_AF-A0A381P0B1-F1
#
_entry.id   AF-A0A381P0B1-F1
#
_cell.length_a   1.000
_cell.length_b   1.000
_cell.length_c   1.000
_cell.angle_alpha   90.00
_cell.angle_beta   90.00
_cell.angle_gamma   90.00
#
_symmetry.space_group_name_H-M   'P 1'
#
loop_
_entity.id
_entity.type
_entity.pdbx_description
1 polymer ?
#
loop_
_entity_poly.entity_id
_entity_poly.type
_entity_poly.pdbx_seq_one_letter_code
_entity_poly.pdbx_strand_id
1 'polypeptide(L)'
;MRIALMIMVFLWAYDQINISNDQSSKRDHSPANGEKYIGSFKNGLRNGHGTWIHPTGDKYVGKFKDGIKRGKGTFTFANGEKYIGSFKRDKIHGFGTYYHKNGEKYIGEFKDNKRHGQGYITIHKVIVKSGEWYNGSLIETKPIDDVKAYLNGQDRQYPKEEFPPELSIDISFRDPSGDRFLETGEKGVITLSIANKGGGSAFGLEVFIDHKNSIKGIKIDDCEKVQELEPDSIVTITTHISALEDLLLSGTVQFEVNITEYNGYDLYPPGMFFIRTKVLSHPELVIMDLKINDLKNNNGLIEPAEIIEAKVIIKNRGQRSAKNVSVSVLYGENIFNTGKSSFSLGDIHHNEIKDVTFSFFAMINADRDLPIMLEIKENSGKYDQLIPAGLALNKLINNPN
;
A
#
# COMPACT_ATOMS: atom_id res chain seq x y z
N MET A 1 -38.24 -48.06 -8.22
CA MET A 1 -39.48 -47.25 -8.31
C MET A 1 -40.15 -47.31 -6.94
N ARG A 2 -40.36 -46.16 -6.27
CA ARG A 2 -40.58 -46.01 -4.79
C ARG A 2 -39.27 -46.31 -4.03
N ILE A 3 -38.42 -45.36 -3.65
CA ILE A 3 -38.55 -44.36 -2.58
C ILE A 3 -37.60 -43.19 -2.95
N ALA A 4 -38.11 -42.16 -3.61
CA ALA A 4 -37.35 -40.94 -3.93
C ALA A 4 -38.27 -39.72 -4.05
N LEU A 5 -39.44 -39.79 -3.42
CA LEU A 5 -40.50 -38.78 -3.54
C LEU A 5 -41.13 -38.53 -2.16
N MET A 6 -40.32 -38.35 -1.12
CA MET A 6 -40.84 -37.99 0.21
C MET A 6 -39.82 -37.35 1.17
N ILE A 7 -38.86 -36.56 0.68
CA ILE A 7 -38.08 -35.63 1.53
C ILE A 7 -37.89 -34.27 0.80
N MET A 8 -38.85 -33.89 -0.05
CA MET A 8 -38.82 -32.62 -0.80
C MET A 8 -39.98 -31.68 -0.42
N VAL A 9 -40.54 -31.82 0.79
CA VAL A 9 -41.63 -30.97 1.32
C VAL A 9 -41.44 -30.56 2.79
N PHE A 10 -40.38 -31.02 3.49
CA PHE A 10 -40.19 -30.74 4.94
C PHE A 10 -39.13 -29.67 5.30
N LEU A 11 -38.74 -28.78 4.36
CA LEU A 11 -37.86 -27.64 4.66
C LEU A 11 -38.50 -26.26 4.41
N TRP A 12 -39.82 -26.19 4.21
CA TRP A 12 -40.56 -24.93 4.03
C TRP A 12 -41.34 -24.46 5.26
N ALA A 13 -41.17 -25.08 6.43
CA ALA A 13 -41.96 -24.75 7.62
C ALA A 13 -41.20 -24.84 8.96
N TYR A 14 -39.92 -24.43 9.01
CA TYR A 14 -39.21 -24.26 10.30
C TYR A 14 -38.51 -22.89 10.48
N ASP A 15 -38.79 -21.91 9.61
CA ASP A 15 -38.29 -20.54 9.76
C ASP A 15 -39.38 -19.53 10.20
N GLN A 16 -40.51 -20.04 10.68
CA GLN A 16 -41.51 -19.22 11.37
C GLN A 16 -41.42 -19.53 12.85
N ILE A 17 -40.74 -18.66 13.60
CA ILE A 17 -40.75 -18.37 15.05
C ILE A 17 -39.31 -18.10 15.51
N ASN A 18 -38.85 -16.88 15.23
CA ASN A 18 -37.97 -16.06 16.09
C ASN A 18 -37.83 -14.69 15.43
N ILE A 19 -38.87 -13.86 15.58
CA ILE A 19 -38.80 -12.44 15.26
C ILE A 19 -38.11 -11.77 16.44
N SER A 20 -36.79 -11.59 16.33
CA SER A 20 -36.07 -10.55 17.06
C SER A 20 -35.46 -9.58 16.06
N ASN A 21 -35.62 -8.29 16.36
CA ASN A 21 -35.37 -7.15 15.50
C ASN A 21 -33.98 -7.17 14.82
N ASP A 22 -33.93 -7.44 13.52
CA ASP A 22 -32.91 -6.84 12.66
C ASP A 22 -33.52 -6.42 11.32
N GLN A 23 -33.46 -5.11 11.07
CA GLN A 23 -33.99 -4.43 9.88
C GLN A 23 -33.11 -4.75 8.66
N SER A 24 -33.09 -6.00 8.20
CA SER A 24 -32.49 -6.39 6.92
C SER A 24 -33.41 -5.97 5.77
N SER A 25 -33.35 -4.69 5.41
CA SER A 25 -34.16 -4.16 4.32
C SER A 25 -33.70 -4.78 2.98
N LYS A 26 -34.47 -5.75 2.46
CA LYS A 26 -34.40 -6.15 1.05
C LYS A 26 -34.96 -4.99 0.20
N ARG A 27 -34.12 -4.06 -0.22
CA ARG A 27 -34.49 -2.98 -1.15
C ARG A 27 -33.83 -3.23 -2.51
N ASP A 28 -34.60 -3.12 -3.58
CA ASP A 28 -34.08 -2.99 -4.94
C ASP A 28 -33.58 -1.54 -5.08
N HIS A 29 -32.31 -1.30 -4.75
CA HIS A 29 -31.71 0.01 -4.93
C HIS A 29 -31.11 0.06 -6.34
N SER A 30 -31.73 0.80 -7.24
CA SER A 30 -31.15 1.20 -8.51
C SER A 30 -30.49 2.58 -8.31
N PRO A 31 -29.17 2.69 -8.05
CA PRO A 31 -28.51 3.99 -8.08
C PRO A 31 -28.66 4.64 -9.47
N ALA A 32 -28.54 5.97 -9.54
CA ALA A 32 -28.76 6.78 -10.75
C ALA A 32 -27.89 6.39 -11.97
N ASN A 33 -26.93 5.47 -11.79
CA ASN A 33 -26.07 4.89 -12.82
C ASN A 33 -26.68 3.67 -13.54
N GLY A 34 -27.89 3.22 -13.18
CA GLY A 34 -28.57 2.11 -13.84
C GLY A 34 -28.12 0.72 -13.41
N GLU A 35 -27.24 0.61 -12.41
CA GLU A 35 -26.89 -0.66 -11.78
C GLU A 35 -28.09 -1.24 -11.03
N LYS A 36 -28.22 -2.57 -11.00
CA LYS A 36 -29.25 -3.26 -10.21
C LYS A 36 -28.59 -4.15 -9.16
N TYR A 37 -29.10 -4.12 -7.95
CA TYR A 37 -28.66 -5.02 -6.89
C TYR A 37 -29.84 -5.61 -6.11
N ILE A 38 -29.83 -6.93 -5.98
CA ILE A 38 -30.80 -7.69 -5.21
C ILE A 38 -30.02 -8.42 -4.10
N GLY A 39 -30.16 -7.97 -2.86
CA GLY A 39 -29.45 -8.53 -1.71
C GLY A 39 -29.63 -7.71 -0.44
N SER A 40 -28.81 -7.99 0.57
CA SER A 40 -28.83 -7.24 1.84
C SER A 40 -27.91 -6.03 1.80
N PHE A 41 -28.18 -5.05 2.64
CA PHE A 41 -27.33 -3.87 2.81
C PHE A 41 -26.93 -3.72 4.28
N LYS A 42 -25.73 -3.19 4.52
CA LYS A 42 -25.26 -2.77 5.84
C LYS A 42 -24.58 -1.41 5.68
N ASN A 43 -24.98 -0.41 6.46
CA ASN A 43 -24.48 0.98 6.37
C ASN A 43 -24.55 1.55 4.94
N GLY A 44 -25.61 1.25 4.19
CA GLY A 44 -25.78 1.69 2.80
C GLY A 44 -24.94 0.93 1.76
N LEU A 45 -24.12 -0.05 2.17
CA LEU A 45 -23.27 -0.84 1.28
C LEU A 45 -23.81 -2.27 1.11
N ARG A 46 -23.63 -2.84 -0.09
CA ARG A 46 -24.00 -4.25 -0.40
C ARG A 46 -23.34 -5.20 0.59
N ASN A 47 -24.10 -6.10 1.21
CA ASN A 47 -23.59 -7.01 2.22
C ASN A 47 -24.33 -8.36 2.18
N GLY A 48 -23.69 -9.44 2.64
CA GLY A 48 -24.26 -10.78 2.56
C GLY A 48 -24.35 -11.32 1.13
N HIS A 49 -25.21 -12.30 0.88
CA HIS A 49 -25.40 -12.83 -0.47
C HIS A 49 -26.29 -11.91 -1.31
N GLY A 50 -25.93 -11.71 -2.57
CA GLY A 50 -26.73 -10.94 -3.50
C GLY A 50 -26.38 -11.14 -4.96
N THR A 51 -27.20 -10.53 -5.82
CA THR A 51 -26.99 -10.44 -7.26
C THR A 51 -26.78 -8.98 -7.64
N TRP A 52 -25.67 -8.69 -8.32
CA TRP A 52 -25.38 -7.39 -8.91
C TRP A 52 -25.38 -7.49 -10.43
N ILE A 53 -25.97 -6.51 -11.09
CA ILE A 53 -26.02 -6.40 -12.55
C ILE A 53 -25.59 -4.99 -12.93
N HIS A 54 -24.53 -4.89 -13.74
CA HIS A 54 -24.05 -3.64 -14.31
C HIS A 54 -24.81 -3.32 -15.62
N PRO A 55 -25.00 -2.04 -15.98
CA PRO A 55 -25.67 -1.64 -17.22
C PRO A 55 -25.05 -2.22 -18.51
N THR A 56 -23.75 -2.50 -18.50
CA THR A 56 -23.04 -3.14 -19.63
C THR A 56 -23.45 -4.59 -19.87
N GLY A 57 -24.13 -5.22 -18.90
CA GLY A 57 -24.52 -6.63 -18.92
C GLY A 57 -23.68 -7.53 -18.02
N ASP A 58 -22.62 -7.02 -17.37
CA ASP A 58 -21.86 -7.79 -16.39
C ASP A 58 -22.73 -8.16 -15.19
N LYS A 59 -22.64 -9.41 -14.73
CA LYS A 59 -23.45 -9.94 -13.63
C LYS A 59 -22.59 -10.67 -12.62
N TYR A 60 -22.84 -10.42 -11.35
CA TYR A 60 -22.26 -11.18 -10.24
C TYR A 60 -23.34 -11.77 -9.34
N VAL A 61 -23.18 -13.02 -8.93
CA VAL A 61 -24.02 -13.70 -7.93
C VAL A 61 -23.09 -14.30 -6.87
N GLY A 62 -23.15 -13.83 -5.64
CA GLY A 62 -22.26 -14.31 -4.57
C GLY A 62 -22.29 -13.45 -3.32
N LYS A 63 -21.28 -13.62 -2.44
CA LYS A 63 -21.16 -12.86 -1.19
C LYS A 63 -20.56 -11.47 -1.43
N PHE A 64 -21.09 -10.50 -0.69
CA PHE A 64 -20.60 -9.13 -0.59
C PHE A 64 -20.25 -8.82 0.87
N LYS A 65 -19.22 -8.00 1.07
CA LYS A 65 -18.90 -7.37 2.35
C LYS A 65 -18.54 -5.92 2.08
N ASP A 66 -19.27 -5.00 2.70
CA ASP A 66 -19.05 -3.55 2.60
C ASP A 66 -18.93 -3.05 1.15
N GLY A 67 -19.81 -3.55 0.27
CA GLY A 67 -19.88 -3.15 -1.14
C GLY A 67 -19.01 -3.97 -2.09
N ILE A 68 -18.13 -4.83 -1.58
CA ILE A 68 -17.06 -5.52 -2.30
C ILE A 68 -17.37 -7.02 -2.41
N LYS A 69 -17.14 -7.64 -3.58
CA LYS A 69 -17.31 -9.10 -3.78
C LYS A 69 -16.28 -9.86 -2.97
N ARG A 70 -16.73 -10.89 -2.25
CA ARG A 70 -15.87 -11.79 -1.45
C ARG A 70 -16.40 -13.22 -1.47
N GLY A 71 -15.57 -14.19 -1.10
CA GLY A 71 -15.96 -15.60 -0.97
C GLY A 71 -16.39 -16.23 -2.29
N LYS A 72 -17.16 -17.32 -2.24
CA LYS A 72 -17.63 -18.01 -3.45
C LYS A 72 -18.68 -17.18 -4.21
N GLY A 73 -18.57 -17.17 -5.53
CA GLY A 73 -19.52 -16.51 -6.42
C GLY A 73 -19.38 -16.93 -7.88
N THR A 74 -20.28 -16.40 -8.70
CA THR A 74 -20.26 -16.51 -10.16
C THR A 74 -20.24 -15.12 -10.75
N PHE A 75 -19.28 -14.85 -11.63
CA PHE A 75 -19.26 -13.65 -12.45
C PHE A 75 -19.50 -14.03 -13.91
N THR A 76 -20.43 -13.34 -14.56
CA THR A 76 -20.73 -13.49 -15.98
C THR A 76 -20.44 -12.16 -16.65
N PHE A 77 -19.50 -12.16 -17.58
CA PHE A 77 -19.08 -10.98 -18.31
C PHE A 77 -20.06 -10.70 -19.45
N ALA A 78 -20.22 -9.43 -19.81
CA ALA A 78 -21.09 -9.00 -20.90
C ALA A 78 -20.75 -9.66 -22.25
N ASN A 79 -19.47 -10.04 -22.45
CA ASN A 79 -18.99 -10.73 -23.64
C ASN A 79 -19.36 -12.24 -23.69
N GLY A 80 -20.02 -12.77 -22.65
CA GLY A 80 -20.44 -14.16 -22.51
C GLY A 80 -19.44 -15.05 -21.76
N GLU A 81 -18.27 -14.54 -21.39
CA GLU A 81 -17.33 -15.27 -20.53
C GLU A 81 -17.90 -15.44 -19.12
N LYS A 82 -17.40 -16.44 -18.38
CA LYS A 82 -17.91 -16.75 -17.04
C LYS A 82 -16.79 -17.22 -16.13
N TYR A 83 -16.82 -16.78 -14.88
CA TYR A 83 -16.01 -17.33 -13.81
C TYR A 83 -16.91 -17.87 -12.69
N ILE A 84 -16.54 -19.03 -12.15
CA ILE A 84 -17.19 -19.64 -10.98
C ILE A 84 -16.08 -20.00 -10.00
N GLY A 85 -16.08 -19.41 -8.81
CA GLY A 85 -15.03 -19.66 -7.83
C GLY A 85 -14.98 -18.62 -6.72
N SER A 86 -13.82 -18.46 -6.11
CA SER A 86 -13.61 -17.54 -5.00
C SER A 86 -13.30 -16.11 -5.48
N PHE A 87 -13.71 -15.13 -4.68
CA PHE A 87 -13.49 -13.70 -4.90
C PHE A 87 -12.86 -13.09 -3.65
N LYS A 88 -11.99 -12.12 -3.87
CA LYS A 88 -11.35 -11.33 -2.84
C LYS A 88 -11.15 -9.91 -3.34
N ARG A 89 -11.73 -8.93 -2.64
CA ARG A 89 -11.62 -7.50 -2.99
C ARG A 89 -12.00 -7.22 -4.45
N ASP A 90 -13.15 -7.74 -4.88
CA ASP A 90 -13.65 -7.68 -6.27
C ASP A 90 -12.83 -8.42 -7.33
N LYS A 91 -11.69 -9.02 -6.95
CA LYS A 91 -10.85 -9.82 -7.84
C LYS A 91 -11.17 -11.31 -7.73
N ILE A 92 -11.05 -12.01 -8.84
CA ILE A 92 -11.02 -13.48 -8.90
C ILE A 92 -9.79 -13.97 -8.13
N HIS A 93 -9.99 -14.92 -7.22
CA HIS A 93 -8.95 -15.38 -6.29
C HIS A 93 -9.22 -16.82 -5.83
N GLY A 94 -8.21 -17.56 -5.38
CA GLY A 94 -8.32 -18.95 -4.95
C GLY A 94 -8.83 -19.89 -6.06
N PHE A 95 -9.42 -21.02 -5.66
CA PHE A 95 -9.91 -22.03 -6.61
C PHE A 95 -11.13 -21.57 -7.39
N GLY A 96 -11.10 -21.81 -8.70
CA GLY A 96 -12.25 -21.60 -9.56
C GLY A 96 -12.11 -22.20 -10.95
N THR A 97 -13.11 -21.89 -11.76
CA THR A 97 -13.16 -22.22 -13.18
C THR A 97 -13.46 -20.95 -13.97
N TYR A 98 -12.64 -20.67 -14.97
CA TYR A 98 -12.91 -19.63 -15.96
C TYR A 98 -13.30 -20.28 -17.30
N TYR A 99 -14.38 -19.77 -17.89
CA TYR A 99 -14.93 -20.16 -19.18
C TYR A 99 -14.72 -19.01 -20.17
N HIS A 100 -13.88 -19.24 -21.16
CA HIS A 100 -13.62 -18.29 -22.24
C HIS A 100 -14.64 -18.45 -23.36
N LYS A 101 -14.85 -17.37 -24.12
CA LYS A 101 -15.80 -17.34 -25.24
C LYS A 101 -15.43 -18.32 -26.37
N ASN A 102 -14.14 -18.60 -26.54
CA ASN A 102 -13.60 -19.51 -27.56
C ASN A 102 -13.77 -21.01 -27.21
N GLY A 103 -14.43 -21.35 -26.09
CA GLY A 103 -14.59 -22.73 -25.63
C GLY A 103 -13.42 -23.25 -24.80
N GLU A 104 -12.38 -22.45 -24.58
CA GLU A 104 -11.33 -22.73 -23.59
C GLU A 104 -11.90 -22.61 -22.17
N LYS A 105 -11.51 -23.53 -21.30
CA LYS A 105 -11.83 -23.50 -19.88
C LYS A 105 -10.55 -23.72 -19.08
N TYR A 106 -10.29 -22.85 -18.12
CA TYR A 106 -9.23 -23.06 -17.12
C TYR A 106 -9.86 -23.49 -15.80
N ILE A 107 -9.30 -24.52 -15.18
CA ILE A 107 -9.66 -25.03 -13.86
C ILE A 107 -8.39 -24.98 -13.02
N GLY A 108 -8.41 -24.23 -11.93
CA GLY A 108 -7.22 -24.05 -11.13
C GLY A 108 -7.35 -22.94 -10.10
N GLU A 109 -6.20 -22.56 -9.56
CA GLU A 109 -6.09 -21.42 -8.67
C GLU A 109 -5.97 -20.10 -9.43
N PHE A 110 -6.36 -19.04 -8.73
CA PHE A 110 -6.26 -17.68 -9.21
C PHE A 110 -5.70 -16.77 -8.13
N LYS A 111 -4.89 -15.80 -8.54
CA LYS A 111 -4.46 -14.69 -7.70
C LYS A 111 -4.69 -13.41 -8.46
N ASP A 112 -5.54 -12.55 -7.93
CA ASP A 112 -5.78 -11.19 -8.42
C ASP A 112 -6.13 -11.13 -9.92
N ASN A 113 -7.14 -11.92 -10.32
CA ASN A 113 -7.62 -12.09 -11.70
C ASN A 113 -6.68 -12.85 -12.65
N LYS A 114 -5.54 -13.34 -12.17
CA LYS A 114 -4.59 -14.12 -12.98
C LYS A 114 -4.60 -15.58 -12.55
N ARG A 115 -4.41 -16.49 -13.52
CA ARG A 115 -4.11 -17.91 -13.22
C ARG A 115 -2.87 -17.97 -12.34
N HIS A 116 -2.94 -18.77 -11.29
CA HIS A 116 -1.88 -18.96 -10.32
C HIS A 116 -1.90 -20.40 -9.81
N GLY A 117 -0.85 -20.86 -9.12
CA GLY A 117 -0.79 -22.20 -8.51
C GLY A 117 -1.09 -23.32 -9.51
N GLN A 118 -1.65 -24.43 -9.02
CA GLN A 118 -1.93 -25.55 -9.91
C GLN A 118 -3.23 -25.37 -10.70
N GLY A 119 -3.17 -25.74 -11.97
CA GLY A 119 -4.35 -25.75 -12.82
C GLY A 119 -4.12 -26.36 -14.18
N TYR A 120 -5.23 -26.60 -14.88
CA TYR A 120 -5.22 -27.15 -16.23
C TYR A 120 -6.21 -26.44 -17.15
N ILE A 121 -5.89 -26.46 -18.44
CA ILE A 121 -6.72 -25.89 -19.51
C ILE A 121 -7.34 -27.02 -20.30
N THR A 122 -8.64 -26.88 -20.59
CA THR A 122 -9.35 -27.73 -21.54
C THR A 122 -9.89 -26.92 -22.71
N ILE A 123 -9.76 -27.44 -23.93
CA ILE A 123 -10.42 -26.92 -25.14
C ILE A 123 -11.29 -28.05 -25.67
N HIS A 124 -12.60 -27.82 -25.83
CA HIS A 124 -13.55 -28.86 -26.27
C HIS A 124 -13.43 -30.18 -25.46
N LYS A 125 -13.26 -30.07 -24.13
CA LYS A 125 -13.05 -31.17 -23.16
C LYS A 125 -11.71 -31.91 -23.26
N VAL A 126 -10.84 -31.55 -24.19
CA VAL A 126 -9.47 -32.07 -24.29
C VAL A 126 -8.55 -31.24 -23.39
N ILE A 127 -7.80 -31.88 -22.51
CA ILE A 127 -6.78 -31.21 -21.70
C ILE A 127 -5.60 -30.86 -22.61
N VAL A 128 -5.25 -29.58 -22.66
CA VAL A 128 -4.16 -29.09 -23.53
C VAL A 128 -2.93 -28.63 -22.73
N LYS A 129 -3.12 -28.27 -21.45
CA LYS A 129 -2.04 -27.87 -20.52
C LYS A 129 -2.42 -28.24 -19.10
N SER A 130 -1.45 -28.67 -18.29
CA SER A 130 -1.60 -28.90 -16.84
C SER A 130 -0.28 -28.59 -16.12
N GLY A 131 -0.34 -27.95 -14.97
CA GLY A 131 0.85 -27.66 -14.16
C GLY A 131 0.73 -26.42 -13.27
N GLU A 132 1.88 -25.86 -12.90
CA GLU A 132 2.00 -24.66 -12.07
C GLU A 132 1.93 -23.38 -12.91
N TRP A 133 1.15 -22.43 -12.43
CA TRP A 133 0.92 -21.13 -13.06
C TRP A 133 1.41 -20.01 -12.16
N TYR A 134 2.04 -19.01 -12.76
CA TYR A 134 2.41 -17.77 -12.09
C TYR A 134 2.04 -16.58 -12.95
N ASN A 135 1.25 -15.67 -12.38
CA ASN A 135 0.81 -14.43 -13.03
C ASN A 135 0.22 -14.63 -14.44
N GLY A 136 -0.53 -15.71 -14.65
CA GLY A 136 -1.20 -16.00 -15.91
C GLY A 136 -0.39 -16.89 -16.87
N SER A 137 0.89 -17.15 -16.59
CA SER A 137 1.78 -17.97 -17.41
C SER A 137 2.01 -19.34 -16.77
N LEU A 138 2.08 -20.39 -17.59
CA LEU A 138 2.48 -21.73 -17.14
C LEU A 138 4.00 -21.71 -16.92
N ILE A 139 4.44 -22.02 -15.70
CA ILE A 139 5.86 -22.02 -15.33
C ILE A 139 6.44 -23.43 -15.20
N GLU A 140 5.60 -24.43 -14.94
CA GLU A 140 5.99 -25.84 -14.85
C GLU A 140 4.85 -26.73 -15.34
N THR A 141 5.13 -27.77 -16.11
CA THR A 141 4.14 -28.78 -16.49
C THR A 141 4.08 -29.92 -15.47
N LYS A 142 2.89 -30.31 -15.03
CA LYS A 142 2.68 -31.46 -14.13
C LYS A 142 1.70 -32.48 -14.72
N PRO A 143 1.80 -33.77 -14.36
CA PRO A 143 0.83 -34.78 -14.75
C PRO A 143 -0.59 -34.36 -14.34
N ILE A 144 -1.56 -34.59 -15.24
CA ILE A 144 -2.95 -34.16 -15.01
C ILE A 144 -3.57 -34.82 -13.77
N ASP A 145 -3.22 -36.06 -13.47
CA ASP A 145 -3.80 -36.78 -12.34
C ASP A 145 -3.37 -36.15 -11.01
N ASP A 146 -2.13 -35.67 -10.91
CA ASP A 146 -1.62 -34.93 -9.75
C ASP A 146 -2.35 -33.59 -9.60
N VAL A 147 -2.49 -32.83 -10.69
CA VAL A 147 -3.22 -31.55 -10.69
C VAL A 147 -4.70 -31.75 -10.35
N LYS A 148 -5.34 -32.83 -10.81
CA LYS A 148 -6.74 -33.12 -10.45
C LYS A 148 -6.87 -33.60 -9.01
N ALA A 149 -5.91 -34.37 -8.50
CA ALA A 149 -5.88 -34.79 -7.11
C ALA A 149 -5.80 -33.56 -6.21
N TYR A 150 -4.88 -32.63 -6.53
CA TYR A 150 -4.80 -31.29 -5.96
C TYR A 150 -6.18 -30.62 -5.98
N LEU A 151 -6.70 -30.27 -7.15
CA LEU A 151 -7.93 -29.47 -7.24
C LEU A 151 -9.20 -30.07 -6.59
N ASN A 152 -9.22 -31.38 -6.31
CA ASN A 152 -10.34 -32.04 -5.63
C ASN A 152 -10.13 -32.21 -4.11
N GLY A 153 -9.09 -31.63 -3.52
CA GLY A 153 -8.77 -31.85 -2.11
C GLY A 153 -8.41 -33.30 -1.81
N GLN A 154 -7.87 -34.00 -2.81
CA GLN A 154 -7.25 -35.33 -2.71
C GLN A 154 -5.76 -35.21 -2.97
N ASP A 155 -5.22 -34.02 -2.75
CA ASP A 155 -3.81 -33.74 -2.90
C ASP A 155 -3.01 -34.68 -1.98
N ARG A 156 -2.01 -35.36 -2.53
CA ARG A 156 -1.08 -36.13 -1.69
C ARG A 156 -0.22 -35.21 -0.83
N GLN A 157 -0.03 -33.96 -1.27
CA GLN A 157 0.72 -32.94 -0.53
C GLN A 157 -0.13 -32.34 0.60
N TYR A 158 -1.44 -32.15 0.39
CA TYR A 158 -2.38 -31.60 1.38
C TYR A 158 -3.52 -32.59 1.66
N PRO A 159 -3.26 -33.68 2.40
CA PRO A 159 -4.28 -34.65 2.72
C PRO A 159 -5.41 -34.02 3.55
N LYS A 160 -6.61 -34.58 3.42
CA LYS A 160 -7.73 -34.19 4.27
C LYS A 160 -7.60 -34.92 5.62
N GLU A 161 -7.36 -34.15 6.67
CA GLU A 161 -7.20 -34.66 8.03
C GLU A 161 -8.51 -35.17 8.65
N GLU A 162 -8.40 -36.17 9.53
CA GLU A 162 -9.51 -36.72 10.31
C GLU A 162 -10.03 -35.71 11.34
N PHE A 163 -9.11 -34.99 11.98
CA PHE A 163 -9.41 -33.88 12.90
C PHE A 163 -9.07 -32.54 12.24
N PRO A 164 -9.92 -31.51 12.38
CA PRO A 164 -9.65 -30.22 11.76
C PRO A 164 -8.55 -29.44 12.49
N PRO A 165 -7.80 -28.56 11.80
CA PRO A 165 -6.99 -27.54 12.45
C PRO A 165 -7.87 -26.49 13.13
N GLU A 166 -7.33 -25.82 14.14
CA GLU A 166 -7.96 -24.69 14.82
C GLU A 166 -6.99 -23.52 14.84
N LEU A 167 -7.17 -22.59 13.92
CA LEU A 167 -6.24 -21.48 13.72
C LEU A 167 -6.55 -20.33 14.68
N SER A 168 -5.50 -19.74 15.22
CA SER A 168 -5.54 -18.45 15.92
C SER A 168 -4.37 -17.58 15.47
N ILE A 169 -4.49 -16.27 15.65
CA ILE A 169 -3.46 -15.31 15.22
C ILE A 169 -3.20 -14.27 16.30
N ASP A 170 -1.93 -14.02 16.56
CA ASP A 170 -1.44 -12.81 17.25
C ASP A 170 -0.76 -11.89 16.23
N ILE A 171 -0.97 -10.58 16.37
CA ILE A 171 -0.52 -9.57 15.40
C ILE A 171 0.22 -8.48 16.14
N SER A 172 1.44 -8.19 15.70
CA SER A 172 2.19 -7.01 16.13
C SER A 172 2.65 -6.17 14.95
N PHE A 173 2.76 -4.87 15.20
CA PHE A 173 3.30 -3.91 14.27
C PHE A 173 4.46 -3.18 14.94
N ARG A 174 5.56 -3.00 14.19
CA ARG A 174 6.72 -2.23 14.59
C ARG A 174 6.89 -1.06 13.62
N ASP A 175 6.74 0.16 14.13
CA ASP A 175 7.12 1.37 13.40
C ASP A 175 8.64 1.60 13.46
N PRO A 176 9.24 2.17 12.41
CA PRO A 176 10.68 2.43 12.38
C PRO A 176 11.14 3.50 13.39
N SER A 177 10.34 4.54 13.57
CA SER A 177 10.68 5.69 14.44
C SER A 177 10.48 5.43 15.94
N GLY A 178 9.74 4.38 16.31
CA GLY A 178 9.39 4.05 17.71
C GLY A 178 8.37 5.02 18.35
N ASP A 179 7.77 5.92 17.56
CA ASP A 179 6.80 6.91 18.02
C ASP A 179 5.35 6.43 17.94
N ARG A 180 5.14 5.19 17.47
CA ARG A 180 3.84 4.52 17.25
C ARG A 180 3.03 5.10 16.09
N PHE A 181 3.68 5.84 15.20
CA PHE A 181 3.12 6.27 13.93
C PHE A 181 3.89 5.62 12.78
N LEU A 182 3.19 5.30 11.70
CA LEU A 182 3.84 5.10 10.41
C LEU A 182 3.88 6.45 9.70
N GLU A 183 5.07 7.04 9.64
CA GLU A 183 5.29 8.37 9.08
C GLU A 183 5.51 8.34 7.56
N THR A 184 5.42 9.50 6.94
CA THR A 184 5.58 9.65 5.48
C THR A 184 6.95 9.16 5.01
N GLY A 185 6.97 8.20 4.08
CA GLY A 185 8.19 7.60 3.53
C GLY A 185 8.74 6.43 4.35
N GLU A 186 8.15 6.10 5.49
CA GLU A 186 8.61 4.99 6.32
C GLU A 186 8.16 3.62 5.81
N LYS A 187 8.94 2.60 6.20
CA LYS A 187 8.65 1.19 5.97
C LYS A 187 8.66 0.43 7.31
N GLY A 188 7.48 0.16 7.85
CA GLY A 188 7.29 -0.61 9.08
C GLY A 188 7.17 -2.11 8.82
N VAL A 189 7.15 -2.89 9.91
CA VAL A 189 7.08 -4.36 9.88
C VAL A 189 5.81 -4.84 10.60
N ILE A 190 5.06 -5.72 9.96
CA ILE A 190 3.94 -6.45 10.55
C ILE A 190 4.39 -7.89 10.79
N THR A 191 4.23 -8.37 12.01
CA THR A 191 4.53 -9.75 12.42
C THR A 191 3.23 -10.45 12.78
N LEU A 192 3.02 -11.62 12.19
CA LEU A 192 1.84 -12.46 12.36
C LEU A 192 2.27 -13.80 12.93
N SER A 193 1.85 -14.13 14.15
CA SER A 193 2.09 -15.43 14.77
C SER A 193 0.82 -16.25 14.69
N ILE A 194 0.81 -17.24 13.80
CA ILE A 194 -0.34 -18.11 13.53
C ILE A 194 -0.11 -19.41 14.28
N ALA A 195 -1.04 -19.77 15.15
CA ALA A 195 -0.99 -21.02 15.91
C ALA A 195 -2.09 -21.96 15.43
N ASN A 196 -1.76 -23.25 15.32
CA ASN A 196 -2.72 -24.31 15.14
C ASN A 196 -2.92 -25.04 16.49
N LYS A 197 -4.13 -24.99 17.03
CA LYS A 197 -4.54 -25.67 18.27
C LYS A 197 -5.49 -26.84 18.04
N GLY A 198 -5.74 -27.15 16.77
CA GLY A 198 -6.58 -28.28 16.37
C GLY A 198 -5.79 -29.59 16.31
N GLY A 199 -6.52 -30.67 16.03
CA GLY A 199 -5.96 -32.03 16.01
C GLY A 199 -5.33 -32.46 14.68
N GLY A 200 -5.49 -31.68 13.61
CA GLY A 200 -4.90 -31.96 12.29
C GLY A 200 -4.07 -30.79 11.77
N SER A 201 -3.19 -31.08 10.80
CA SER A 201 -2.40 -30.07 10.10
C SER A 201 -3.26 -29.08 9.32
N ALA A 202 -2.83 -27.82 9.26
CA ALA A 202 -3.40 -26.82 8.37
C ALA A 202 -2.52 -26.66 7.13
N PHE A 203 -3.09 -26.76 5.94
CA PHE A 203 -2.32 -26.82 4.70
C PHE A 203 -2.51 -25.58 3.83
N GLY A 204 -1.45 -25.20 3.13
CA GLY A 204 -1.45 -24.15 2.11
C GLY A 204 -1.99 -22.81 2.63
N LEU A 205 -1.63 -22.42 3.85
CA LEU A 205 -2.11 -21.18 4.48
C LEU A 205 -1.66 -19.96 3.68
N GLU A 206 -2.64 -19.15 3.29
CA GLU A 206 -2.43 -17.87 2.61
C GLU A 206 -2.95 -16.72 3.46
N VAL A 207 -2.07 -15.73 3.68
CA VAL A 207 -2.37 -14.57 4.50
C VAL A 207 -2.72 -13.37 3.65
N PHE A 208 -3.79 -12.70 4.02
CA PHE A 208 -4.29 -11.53 3.34
C PHE A 208 -4.56 -10.39 4.30
N ILE A 209 -3.81 -9.30 4.14
CA ILE A 209 -4.03 -8.07 4.90
C ILE A 209 -4.80 -7.07 4.04
N ASP A 210 -6.00 -6.74 4.49
CA ASP A 210 -6.83 -5.69 3.93
C ASP A 210 -6.93 -4.54 4.94
N HIS A 211 -7.33 -3.35 4.51
CA HIS A 211 -7.56 -2.22 5.40
C HIS A 211 -8.89 -1.55 5.11
N LYS A 212 -9.57 -1.16 6.19
CA LYS A 212 -10.81 -0.41 6.13
C LYS A 212 -10.50 1.08 5.96
N ASN A 213 -11.52 1.84 5.56
CA ASN A 213 -11.49 3.30 5.38
C ASN A 213 -10.69 3.82 4.17
N SER A 214 -10.19 2.95 3.29
CA SER A 214 -9.58 3.30 2.00
C SER A 214 -8.52 4.42 2.07
N ILE A 215 -7.80 4.50 3.19
CA ILE A 215 -6.73 5.49 3.36
C ILE A 215 -5.69 5.26 2.25
N LYS A 216 -5.45 6.31 1.47
CA LYS A 216 -4.48 6.29 0.37
C LYS A 216 -3.06 6.34 0.93
N GLY A 217 -2.12 5.92 0.08
CA GLY A 217 -0.69 6.01 0.41
C GLY A 217 -0.19 4.93 1.37
N ILE A 218 -0.90 3.80 1.50
CA ILE A 218 -0.41 2.63 2.22
C ILE A 218 -0.21 1.50 1.23
N LYS A 219 0.95 0.87 1.26
CA LYS A 219 1.27 -0.34 0.51
C LYS A 219 1.69 -1.44 1.48
N ILE A 220 1.19 -2.65 1.30
CA ILE A 220 1.61 -3.82 2.07
C ILE A 220 2.22 -4.82 1.08
N ASP A 221 3.36 -5.39 1.44
CA ASP A 221 4.01 -6.43 0.66
C ASP A 221 3.26 -7.78 0.82
N ASP A 222 3.33 -8.64 -0.19
CA ASP A 222 2.70 -9.97 -0.13
C ASP A 222 3.33 -10.82 0.99
N CYS A 223 2.52 -11.66 1.64
CA CYS A 223 2.99 -12.64 2.61
C CYS A 223 3.36 -13.96 1.92
N GLU A 224 4.35 -14.66 2.48
CA GLU A 224 4.70 -16.01 2.04
C GLU A 224 3.59 -17.01 2.38
N LYS A 225 3.39 -18.00 1.49
CA LYS A 225 2.47 -19.11 1.70
C LYS A 225 3.10 -20.13 2.64
N VAL A 226 2.40 -20.52 3.69
CA VAL A 226 2.85 -21.60 4.58
C VAL A 226 2.28 -22.92 4.07
N GLN A 227 3.17 -23.83 3.71
CA GLN A 227 2.79 -25.11 3.10
C GLN A 227 2.01 -25.99 4.07
N GLU A 228 2.48 -26.09 5.30
CA GLU A 228 1.88 -26.88 6.37
C GLU A 228 2.15 -26.22 7.71
N LEU A 229 1.16 -26.30 8.60
CA LEU A 229 1.28 -25.97 10.02
C LEU A 229 0.72 -27.12 10.84
N GLU A 230 1.63 -27.90 11.43
CA GLU A 230 1.31 -29.07 12.26
C GLU A 230 0.45 -28.71 13.50
N PRO A 231 -0.26 -29.68 14.08
CA PRO A 231 -0.92 -29.52 15.38
C PRO A 231 0.01 -28.96 16.46
N ASP A 232 -0.56 -28.16 17.36
CA ASP A 232 0.11 -27.50 18.49
C ASP A 232 1.33 -26.63 18.16
N SER A 233 1.55 -26.34 16.87
CA SER A 233 2.67 -25.56 16.39
C SER A 233 2.31 -24.10 16.09
N ILE A 234 3.33 -23.25 16.00
CA ILE A 234 3.20 -21.83 15.68
C ILE A 234 4.16 -21.50 14.54
N VAL A 235 3.66 -20.78 13.54
CA VAL A 235 4.48 -20.16 12.49
C VAL A 235 4.45 -18.64 12.64
N THR A 236 5.59 -18.00 12.43
CA THR A 236 5.70 -16.53 12.41
C THR A 236 5.99 -16.06 11.00
N ILE A 237 5.10 -15.22 10.46
CA ILE A 237 5.24 -14.58 9.15
C ILE A 237 5.49 -13.10 9.36
N THR A 238 6.42 -12.53 8.59
CA THR A 238 6.65 -11.08 8.57
C THR A 238 6.34 -10.52 7.20
N THR A 239 5.70 -9.35 7.17
CA THR A 239 5.55 -8.55 5.94
C THR A 239 5.80 -7.09 6.25
N HIS A 240 6.02 -6.30 5.21
CA HIS A 240 6.28 -4.88 5.35
C HIS A 240 5.08 -4.04 4.93
N ILE A 241 4.95 -2.89 5.59
CA ILE A 241 3.99 -1.85 5.27
C ILE A 241 4.74 -0.55 5.00
N SER A 242 4.45 0.09 3.87
CA SER A 242 5.10 1.33 3.44
C SER A 242 4.09 2.47 3.36
N ALA A 243 4.48 3.62 3.91
CA ALA A 243 3.77 4.89 3.78
C ALA A 243 4.32 5.68 2.57
N LEU A 244 3.51 5.80 1.53
CA LEU A 244 3.88 6.45 0.27
C LEU A 244 3.89 7.97 0.42
N GLU A 245 5.01 8.59 0.05
CA GLU A 245 5.33 9.97 0.41
C GLU A 245 4.28 11.02 0.01
N ASP A 246 3.78 10.94 -1.22
CA ASP A 246 2.89 11.97 -1.78
C ASP A 246 1.40 11.60 -1.67
N LEU A 247 1.07 10.45 -1.07
CA LEU A 247 -0.29 9.91 -1.05
C LEU A 247 -0.82 9.62 0.36
N LEU A 248 0.06 9.58 1.36
CA LEU A 248 -0.31 9.25 2.73
C LEU A 248 -1.28 10.29 3.30
N LEU A 249 -2.28 9.81 4.02
CA LEU A 249 -3.13 10.65 4.87
C LEU A 249 -2.91 10.29 6.34
N SER A 250 -2.91 11.30 7.21
CA SER A 250 -2.85 11.11 8.66
C SER A 250 -4.17 10.55 9.18
N GLY A 251 -4.10 9.62 10.13
CA GLY A 251 -5.31 9.04 10.73
C GLY A 251 -5.06 7.71 11.43
N THR A 252 -6.14 7.05 11.85
CA THR A 252 -6.09 5.67 12.32
C THR A 252 -6.61 4.74 11.23
N VAL A 253 -5.80 3.76 10.84
CA VAL A 253 -6.11 2.76 9.83
C VAL A 253 -6.41 1.45 10.52
N GLN A 254 -7.56 0.87 10.22
CA GLN A 254 -7.94 -0.46 10.71
C GLN A 254 -7.58 -1.50 9.64
N PHE A 255 -6.84 -2.53 10.03
CA PHE A 255 -6.49 -3.65 9.18
C PHE A 255 -7.27 -4.90 9.56
N GLU A 256 -7.61 -5.70 8.55
CA GLU A 256 -8.27 -7.00 8.67
C GLU A 256 -7.38 -8.06 8.02
N VAL A 257 -6.87 -8.99 8.83
CA VAL A 257 -6.03 -10.11 8.42
C VAL A 257 -6.91 -11.34 8.27
N ASN A 258 -7.05 -11.81 7.04
CA ASN A 258 -7.75 -13.04 6.70
C ASN A 258 -6.71 -14.11 6.39
N ILE A 259 -6.86 -15.31 6.95
CA ILE A 259 -6.04 -16.47 6.62
C ILE A 259 -6.97 -17.50 5.99
N THR A 260 -6.63 -17.94 4.79
CA THR A 260 -7.33 -19.05 4.14
C THR A 260 -6.50 -20.31 4.22
N GLU A 261 -7.16 -21.43 4.49
CA GLU A 261 -6.56 -22.76 4.52
C GLU A 261 -7.10 -23.57 3.33
N TYR A 262 -6.27 -24.44 2.79
CA TYR A 262 -6.55 -25.15 1.54
C TYR A 262 -7.83 -25.99 1.57
N ASN A 263 -8.04 -26.76 2.64
CA ASN A 263 -9.21 -27.60 2.86
C ASN A 263 -10.44 -26.81 3.35
N GLY A 264 -10.33 -25.49 3.52
CA GLY A 264 -11.41 -24.59 3.88
C GLY A 264 -11.57 -24.34 5.38
N TYR A 265 -10.60 -24.74 6.20
CA TYR A 265 -10.54 -24.41 7.63
C TYR A 265 -9.95 -23.01 7.86
N ASP A 266 -10.55 -22.02 7.20
CA ASP A 266 -10.14 -20.61 7.25
C ASP A 266 -10.18 -20.06 8.68
N LEU A 267 -9.31 -19.09 8.99
CA LEU A 267 -9.36 -18.38 10.27
C LEU A 267 -10.65 -17.53 10.34
N TYR A 268 -11.52 -17.82 11.31
CA TYR A 268 -12.71 -17.03 11.60
C TYR A 268 -12.97 -16.92 13.11
N PRO A 269 -13.12 -15.70 13.68
CA PRO A 269 -13.11 -14.40 13.02
C PRO A 269 -11.72 -14.00 12.48
N PRO A 270 -11.65 -13.12 11.47
CA PRO A 270 -10.36 -12.61 11.00
C PRO A 270 -9.65 -11.81 12.09
N GLY A 271 -8.31 -11.84 12.09
CA GLY A 271 -7.50 -11.00 12.97
C GLY A 271 -7.65 -9.52 12.59
N MET A 272 -7.58 -8.61 13.56
CA MET A 272 -7.63 -7.17 13.30
C MET A 272 -6.65 -6.40 14.15
N PHE A 273 -6.11 -5.32 13.60
CA PHE A 273 -5.22 -4.39 14.30
C PHE A 273 -5.36 -2.97 13.76
N PHE A 274 -4.79 -2.00 14.47
CA PHE A 274 -4.83 -0.59 14.10
C PHE A 274 -3.42 -0.02 14.05
N ILE A 275 -3.17 0.83 13.05
CA ILE A 275 -1.96 1.66 12.99
C ILE A 275 -2.39 3.13 12.90
N ARG A 276 -1.60 4.02 13.50
CA ARG A 276 -1.74 5.47 13.27
C ARG A 276 -0.73 5.91 12.22
N THR A 277 -1.17 6.76 11.30
CA THR A 277 -0.31 7.35 10.26
C THR A 277 -0.11 8.84 10.51
N LYS A 278 1.06 9.35 10.11
CA LYS A 278 1.41 10.76 10.30
C LYS A 278 2.07 11.32 9.04
N VAL A 279 1.43 12.34 8.48
CA VAL A 279 1.98 13.11 7.38
C VAL A 279 3.04 14.06 7.91
N LEU A 280 4.23 14.03 7.32
CA LEU A 280 5.31 14.96 7.61
C LEU A 280 5.37 16.04 6.53
N SER A 281 5.56 17.29 6.94
CA SER A 281 5.82 18.39 6.00
C SER A 281 7.07 18.11 5.16
N HIS A 282 7.02 18.52 3.90
CA HIS A 282 8.16 18.43 2.99
C HIS A 282 9.36 19.22 3.54
N PRO A 283 10.59 18.96 3.04
CA PRO A 283 11.75 19.76 3.42
C PRO A 283 11.52 21.24 3.07
N GLU A 284 11.94 22.13 3.96
CA GLU A 284 11.81 23.58 3.80
C GLU A 284 13.14 24.23 4.14
N LEU A 285 14.00 24.40 3.13
CA LEU A 285 15.31 25.02 3.30
C LEU A 285 15.15 26.53 3.38
N VAL A 286 15.65 27.14 4.44
CA VAL A 286 15.62 28.60 4.62
C VAL A 286 17.00 29.11 4.95
N ILE A 287 17.30 30.33 4.50
CA ILE A 287 18.47 31.06 4.97
C ILE A 287 18.10 31.68 6.32
N MET A 288 18.77 31.23 7.38
CA MET A 288 18.57 31.74 8.73
C MET A 288 19.33 33.05 8.97
N ASP A 289 20.52 33.15 8.38
CA ASP A 289 21.42 34.28 8.57
C ASP A 289 22.43 34.35 7.41
N LEU A 290 22.90 35.55 7.13
CA LEU A 290 24.01 35.82 6.22
C LEU A 290 24.96 36.78 6.94
N LYS A 291 26.13 36.26 7.30
CA LYS A 291 27.18 37.02 7.97
C LYS A 291 28.22 37.45 6.96
N ILE A 292 28.59 38.72 7.00
CA ILE A 292 29.69 39.28 6.23
C ILE A 292 30.84 39.54 7.18
N ASN A 293 32.03 39.09 6.81
CA ASN A 293 33.27 39.40 7.50
C ASN A 293 34.12 40.29 6.59
N ASP A 294 34.28 41.55 7.00
CA ASP A 294 35.22 42.51 6.44
C ASP A 294 36.62 42.15 6.97
N LEU A 295 37.44 41.59 6.08
CA LEU A 295 38.73 41.01 6.44
C LEU A 295 39.86 42.04 6.51
N LYS A 296 39.64 43.28 6.02
CA LYS A 296 40.72 44.24 5.81
C LYS A 296 40.80 45.30 6.89
N ASN A 297 39.69 45.91 7.27
CA ASN A 297 39.71 47.01 8.25
C ASN A 297 38.57 46.97 9.28
N ASN A 298 37.60 46.05 9.11
CA ASN A 298 36.49 45.83 10.03
C ASN A 298 35.70 47.12 10.33
N ASN A 299 35.64 48.03 9.36
CA ASN A 299 34.94 49.30 9.47
C ASN A 299 33.44 49.18 9.11
N GLY A 300 33.03 48.00 8.62
CA GLY A 300 31.64 47.69 8.27
C GLY A 300 31.21 48.24 6.91
N LEU A 301 32.16 48.73 6.10
CA LEU A 301 31.96 49.23 4.74
C LEU A 301 32.69 48.32 3.76
N ILE A 302 32.08 48.08 2.61
CA ILE A 302 32.72 47.33 1.53
C ILE A 302 33.50 48.30 0.63
N GLU A 303 34.82 48.12 0.60
CA GLU A 303 35.70 48.89 -0.29
C GLU A 303 35.88 48.21 -1.66
N PRO A 304 36.10 48.99 -2.75
CA PRO A 304 36.40 48.45 -4.06
C PRO A 304 37.67 47.58 -4.03
N ALA A 305 37.60 46.44 -4.71
CA ALA A 305 38.65 45.42 -4.79
C ALA A 305 39.02 44.75 -3.45
N GLU A 306 38.21 44.94 -2.41
CA GLU A 306 38.35 44.21 -1.15
C GLU A 306 37.77 42.80 -1.28
N ILE A 307 38.49 41.81 -0.74
CA ILE A 307 37.97 40.44 -0.62
C ILE A 307 37.11 40.37 0.64
N ILE A 308 35.85 40.05 0.41
CA ILE A 308 34.83 39.87 1.44
C ILE A 308 34.58 38.39 1.60
N GLU A 309 34.50 37.93 2.85
CA GLU A 309 34.01 36.60 3.19
C GLU A 309 32.55 36.68 3.64
N ALA A 310 31.69 35.89 3.03
CA ALA A 310 30.30 35.76 3.43
C ALA A 310 30.02 34.31 3.87
N LYS A 311 29.32 34.18 4.99
CA LYS A 311 28.83 32.90 5.52
C LYS A 311 27.31 32.89 5.52
N VAL A 312 26.73 31.94 4.80
CA VAL A 312 25.29 31.71 4.75
C VAL A 312 24.96 30.54 5.65
N ILE A 313 23.98 30.71 6.53
CA ILE A 313 23.48 29.66 7.42
C ILE A 313 22.14 29.18 6.87
N ILE A 314 22.06 27.91 6.51
CA ILE A 314 20.87 27.26 5.94
C ILE A 314 20.32 26.29 6.96
N LYS A 315 19.00 26.33 7.16
CA LYS A 315 18.28 25.40 8.04
C LYS A 315 17.15 24.73 7.29
N ASN A 316 16.96 23.43 7.52
CA ASN A 316 15.73 22.76 7.13
C ASN A 316 14.66 22.92 8.22
N ARG A 317 13.62 23.72 7.95
CA ARG A 317 12.45 23.90 8.82
C ARG A 317 11.38 22.83 8.63
N GLY A 318 11.39 22.15 7.49
CA GLY A 318 10.50 21.03 7.17
C GLY A 318 10.79 19.81 8.04
N GLN A 319 9.81 18.92 8.17
CA GLN A 319 9.92 17.71 9.01
C GLN A 319 10.63 16.54 8.33
N ARG A 320 10.70 16.55 6.99
CA ARG A 320 11.46 15.56 6.22
C ARG A 320 12.87 16.06 5.90
N SER A 321 13.82 15.15 5.73
CA SER A 321 15.17 15.48 5.26
C SER A 321 15.18 15.96 3.81
N ALA A 322 15.85 17.08 3.53
CA ALA A 322 16.25 17.44 2.17
C ALA A 322 17.42 16.55 1.75
N LYS A 323 17.42 16.04 0.52
CA LYS A 323 18.42 15.10 0.02
C LYS A 323 19.36 15.76 -0.99
N ASN A 324 20.66 15.45 -0.91
CA ASN A 324 21.71 15.99 -1.80
C ASN A 324 21.60 17.50 -2.06
N VAL A 325 21.47 18.28 -0.98
CA VAL A 325 21.34 19.72 -1.08
C VAL A 325 22.63 20.32 -1.65
N SER A 326 22.47 21.26 -2.58
CA SER A 326 23.55 22.07 -3.11
C SER A 326 23.18 23.55 -3.10
N VAL A 327 24.20 24.40 -2.97
CA VAL A 327 24.06 25.85 -2.97
C VAL A 327 24.98 26.42 -4.03
N SER A 328 24.41 27.20 -4.95
CA SER A 328 25.18 27.95 -5.94
C SER A 328 25.05 29.45 -5.70
N VAL A 329 26.18 30.14 -5.71
CA VAL A 329 26.28 31.59 -5.56
C VAL A 329 26.30 32.21 -6.95
N LEU A 330 25.30 33.04 -7.23
CA LEU A 330 25.16 33.77 -8.47
C LEU A 330 25.53 35.23 -8.23
N TYR A 331 26.51 35.73 -8.99
CA TYR A 331 27.04 37.08 -8.85
C TYR A 331 26.47 37.97 -9.94
N GLY A 332 25.89 39.10 -9.55
CA GLY A 332 25.41 40.15 -10.44
C GLY A 332 26.52 41.11 -10.87
N GLU A 333 26.13 42.23 -11.47
CA GLU A 333 27.07 43.21 -12.02
C GLU A 333 28.04 43.75 -10.96
N ASN A 334 29.30 43.91 -11.35
CA ASN A 334 30.39 44.45 -10.53
C ASN A 334 30.77 43.64 -9.28
N ILE A 335 30.26 42.41 -9.14
CA ILE A 335 30.66 41.46 -8.11
C ILE A 335 31.38 40.27 -8.76
N PHE A 336 32.54 39.92 -8.21
CA PHE A 336 33.41 38.92 -8.79
C PHE A 336 33.77 37.85 -7.76
N ASN A 337 33.62 36.60 -8.17
CA ASN A 337 33.98 35.43 -7.39
C ASN A 337 35.51 35.32 -7.25
N THR A 338 36.01 34.97 -6.05
CA THR A 338 37.44 34.69 -5.83
C THR A 338 37.79 33.20 -5.88
N GLY A 339 36.80 32.31 -5.99
CA GLY A 339 37.03 30.87 -5.93
C GLY A 339 35.81 30.02 -6.26
N LYS A 340 35.37 29.19 -5.31
CA LYS A 340 34.27 28.23 -5.51
C LYS A 340 32.92 28.95 -5.41
N SER A 341 32.04 28.74 -6.39
CA SER A 341 30.67 29.27 -6.39
C SER A 341 29.58 28.21 -6.20
N SER A 342 29.93 26.93 -6.05
CA SER A 342 28.96 25.86 -5.85
C SER A 342 29.40 24.91 -4.74
N PHE A 343 28.49 24.58 -3.83
CA PHE A 343 28.76 23.88 -2.60
C PHE A 343 27.79 22.73 -2.45
N SER A 344 28.31 21.51 -2.31
CA SER A 344 27.50 20.34 -1.95
C SER A 344 27.41 20.28 -0.44
N LEU A 345 26.18 20.31 0.07
CA LEU A 345 25.88 20.19 1.50
C LEU A 345 25.46 18.78 1.88
N GLY A 346 25.16 17.90 0.90
CA GLY A 346 24.61 16.57 1.17
C GLY A 346 23.22 16.65 1.78
N ASP A 347 22.83 15.65 2.58
CA ASP A 347 21.51 15.63 3.20
C ASP A 347 21.41 16.68 4.32
N ILE A 348 20.24 17.33 4.46
CA ILE A 348 19.94 18.24 5.58
C ILE A 348 18.68 17.73 6.29
N HIS A 349 18.85 17.15 7.46
CA HIS A 349 17.79 16.59 8.29
C HIS A 349 16.90 17.68 8.92
N HIS A 350 15.72 17.29 9.43
CA HIS A 350 14.82 18.22 10.12
C HIS A 350 15.56 18.99 11.22
N ASN A 351 15.40 20.31 11.23
CA ASN A 351 16.07 21.25 12.14
C ASN A 351 17.61 21.28 12.06
N GLU A 352 18.24 20.51 11.17
CA GLU A 352 19.69 20.58 10.95
C GLU A 352 20.06 21.92 10.30
N ILE A 353 21.22 22.43 10.71
CA ILE A 353 21.81 23.66 10.21
C ILE A 353 23.11 23.31 9.50
N LYS A 354 23.29 23.84 8.29
CA LYS A 354 24.56 23.80 7.56
C LYS A 354 24.94 25.21 7.12
N ASP A 355 26.23 25.48 7.06
CA ASP A 355 26.73 26.75 6.55
C ASP A 355 27.57 26.59 5.29
N VAL A 356 27.55 27.63 4.47
CA VAL A 356 28.39 27.79 3.28
C VAL A 356 29.17 29.07 3.44
N THR A 357 30.49 28.98 3.32
CA THR A 357 31.38 30.14 3.30
C THR A 357 31.91 30.33 1.88
N PHE A 358 31.80 31.54 1.35
CA PHE A 358 32.33 31.93 0.05
C PHE A 358 32.92 33.33 0.11
N SER A 359 33.80 33.62 -0.85
CA SER A 359 34.48 34.90 -0.92
C SER A 359 34.29 35.54 -2.29
N PHE A 360 34.19 36.85 -2.30
CA PHE A 360 34.02 37.66 -3.50
C PHE A 360 34.68 39.02 -3.30
N PHE A 361 34.82 39.78 -4.38
CA PHE A 361 35.16 41.20 -4.29
C PHE A 361 34.19 42.03 -5.13
N ALA A 362 33.96 43.27 -4.70
CA ALA A 362 33.12 44.24 -5.39
C ALA A 362 33.99 45.32 -6.02
N MET A 363 33.64 45.81 -7.21
CA MET A 363 34.31 46.97 -7.84
C MET A 363 33.55 48.29 -7.61
N ILE A 364 32.67 48.29 -6.61
CA ILE A 364 31.82 49.43 -6.23
C ILE A 364 31.99 49.72 -4.75
N ASN A 365 31.91 50.99 -4.36
CA ASN A 365 31.65 51.35 -2.97
C ASN A 365 30.21 50.92 -2.68
N ALA A 366 29.99 49.97 -1.77
CA ALA A 366 28.64 49.49 -1.51
C ALA A 366 28.07 50.11 -0.22
N ASP A 367 27.18 51.08 -0.40
CA ASP A 367 26.25 51.63 0.60
C ASP A 367 24.81 51.06 0.41
N ARG A 368 24.65 50.06 -0.49
CA ARG A 368 23.40 49.41 -0.92
C ARG A 368 23.55 47.90 -1.01
N ASP A 369 22.42 47.20 -1.11
CA ASP A 369 22.36 45.74 -1.27
C ASP A 369 23.23 45.24 -2.44
N LEU A 370 24.06 44.23 -2.20
CA LEU A 370 24.86 43.60 -3.26
C LEU A 370 24.00 42.65 -4.09
N PRO A 371 24.15 42.62 -5.43
CA PRO A 371 23.37 41.76 -6.33
C PRO A 371 23.90 40.32 -6.31
N ILE A 372 23.84 39.65 -5.16
CA ILE A 372 24.17 38.23 -5.01
C ILE A 372 22.87 37.44 -4.80
N MET A 373 22.72 36.34 -5.53
CA MET A 373 21.64 35.38 -5.33
C MET A 373 22.20 34.02 -4.92
N LEU A 374 21.42 33.30 -4.13
CA LEU A 374 21.72 31.94 -3.73
C LEU A 374 20.66 31.03 -4.33
N GLU A 375 21.11 30.11 -5.15
CA GLU A 375 20.29 29.04 -5.68
C GLU A 375 20.50 27.80 -4.81
N ILE A 376 19.46 27.38 -4.09
CA ILE A 376 19.47 26.18 -3.25
C ILE A 376 18.67 25.09 -3.98
N LYS A 377 19.34 24.00 -4.32
CA LYS A 377 18.74 22.85 -5.02
C LYS A 377 18.76 21.60 -4.16
N GLU A 378 17.75 20.76 -4.30
CA GLU A 378 17.70 19.41 -3.71
C GLU A 378 17.46 18.33 -4.78
N ASN A 379 17.78 17.07 -4.44
CA ASN A 379 17.84 15.95 -5.40
C ASN A 379 16.58 15.76 -6.25
N SER A 380 15.39 16.01 -5.70
CA SER A 380 14.13 15.81 -6.43
C SER A 380 13.74 17.02 -7.29
N GLY A 381 14.40 18.16 -7.12
CA GLY A 381 14.09 19.42 -7.79
C GLY A 381 12.72 20.01 -7.42
N LYS A 382 11.95 19.33 -6.57
CA LYS A 382 10.55 19.65 -6.25
C LYS A 382 10.44 20.84 -5.31
N TYR A 383 11.47 21.06 -4.50
CA TYR A 383 11.52 22.12 -3.49
C TYR A 383 12.71 23.06 -3.68
N ASP A 384 13.22 23.16 -4.92
CA ASP A 384 14.28 24.10 -5.27
C ASP A 384 13.86 25.53 -4.95
N GLN A 385 14.80 26.32 -4.44
CA GLN A 385 14.57 27.72 -4.09
C GLN A 385 15.63 28.60 -4.71
N LEU A 386 15.19 29.72 -5.28
CA LEU A 386 16.05 30.83 -5.67
C LEU A 386 15.81 31.97 -4.69
N ILE A 387 16.80 32.26 -3.85
CA ILE A 387 16.67 33.25 -2.78
C ILE A 387 17.61 34.42 -3.09
N PRO A 388 17.11 35.65 -3.23
CA PRO A 388 17.97 36.83 -3.22
C PRO A 388 18.75 36.84 -1.90
N ALA A 389 20.08 36.84 -1.96
CA ALA A 389 20.89 36.85 -0.74
C ALA A 389 20.78 38.19 0.00
N GLY A 390 20.28 39.23 -0.69
CA GLY A 390 19.92 40.53 -0.12
C GLY A 390 20.91 40.97 0.93
N LEU A 391 22.19 41.12 0.55
CA LEU A 391 23.24 41.55 1.48
C LEU A 391 23.00 43.02 1.84
N ALA A 392 22.05 43.25 2.75
CA ALA A 392 21.72 44.57 3.25
C ALA A 392 22.82 45.04 4.20
N LEU A 393 23.80 45.75 3.63
CA LEU A 393 24.94 46.32 4.34
C LEU A 393 24.52 47.28 5.47
N ASN A 394 23.31 47.84 5.40
CA ASN A 394 22.83 48.87 6.34
C ASN A 394 22.27 48.35 7.68
N LYS A 395 22.40 47.06 8.02
CA LYS A 395 22.04 46.55 9.38
C LYS A 395 23.21 46.32 10.33
N LEU A 396 24.46 46.56 9.91
CA LEU A 396 25.64 46.34 10.75
C LEU A 396 26.00 47.53 11.67
N ILE A 397 25.30 48.67 11.60
CA ILE A 397 25.68 49.86 12.37
C ILE A 397 24.92 50.05 13.70
N ASN A 398 23.82 49.35 14.00
CA ASN A 398 23.15 49.54 15.30
C ASN A 398 22.52 48.28 15.90
N ASN A 399 23.29 47.58 16.75
CA ASN A 399 22.79 47.11 18.04
C ASN A 399 23.96 46.66 18.95
N PRO A 400 24.41 47.50 19.90
CA PRO A 400 25.14 47.01 21.06
C PRO A 400 24.12 46.46 22.07
N ASN A 401 24.20 45.16 22.35
CA ASN A 401 23.79 44.61 23.64
C ASN A 401 25.05 44.12 24.35
#